data_AF-A0A699KU66-F1
#
_entry.id   AF-A0A699KU66-F1
#
_cell.length_a   1.000
_cell.length_b   1.000
_cell.length_c   1.000
_cell.angle_alpha   90.00
_cell.angle_beta   90.00
_cell.angle_gamma   90.00
#
_symmetry.space_group_name_H-M   'P 1'
#
loop_
_entity.id
_entity.type
_entity.pdbx_description
1 polymer ?
#
loop_
_entity_poly.entity_id
_entity_poly.type
_entity_poly.pdbx_seq_one_letter_code
_entity_poly.pdbx_strand_id
1 'polypeptide(L)' 'VKDILIEESNVQPVNSPVTVCGDIHGQFHDLMKLFQTGGHVPDTNYIFMGDFVDRGYNSLEVFTILLLLKA' A
#
# COMPACT_ATOMS: atom_id res chain seq x y z
N VAL A 1 -12.78 4.24 -4.17
CA VAL A 1 -11.70 3.23 -4.18
C VAL A 1 -12.07 1.96 -4.92
N LYS A 2 -13.18 1.27 -4.59
CA LYS A 2 -13.60 0.06 -5.33
C LYS A 2 -13.69 0.28 -6.84
N ASP A 3 -14.34 1.36 -7.26
CA ASP A 3 -14.51 1.64 -8.70
C ASP A 3 -13.16 1.96 -9.37
N ILE A 4 -12.29 2.72 -8.69
CA ILE A 4 -10.90 2.98 -9.14
C ILE A 4 -10.15 1.67 -9.38
N LEU A 5 -10.22 0.73 -8.43
CA LEU A 5 -9.54 -0.57 -8.55
C LEU A 5 -10.15 -1.48 -9.63
N ILE A 6 -11.44 -1.31 -9.95
CA ILE A 6 -12.11 -2.09 -11.00
C ILE A 6 -11.78 -1.53 -12.40
N GLU A 7 -11.63 -0.21 -12.52
CA GLU A 7 -11.28 0.45 -13.77
C GLU A 7 -9.79 0.24 -14.15
N GLU A 8 -8.96 -0.14 -13.18
CA GLU A 8 -7.55 -0.45 -13.39
C GLU A 8 -7.35 -1.73 -14.23
N SER A 9 -6.47 -1.63 -15.22
CA SER A 9 -5.96 -2.77 -15.99
C SER A 9 -5.28 -3.80 -15.09
N ASN A 10 -5.40 -5.09 -15.45
CA ASN A 10 -4.73 -6.22 -14.78
C ASN A 10 -3.20 -6.09 -14.74
N VAL A 11 -2.62 -5.40 -15.73
CA VAL A 11 -1.20 -5.06 -15.77
C VAL A 11 -1.10 -3.54 -15.77
N GLN A 12 -0.56 -2.98 -14.68
CA GLN A 12 -0.40 -1.55 -14.52
C GLN A 12 1.00 -1.11 -14.97
N PRO A 13 1.13 -0.22 -15.97
CA PRO A 13 2.40 0.40 -16.29
C PRO A 13 2.77 1.39 -15.18
N VAL A 14 4.01 1.31 -14.67
CA VAL A 14 4.47 2.17 -13.58
C VAL A 14 5.75 2.90 -13.99
N ASN A 15 5.82 4.20 -13.68
CA ASN A 15 6.98 5.04 -13.98
C ASN A 15 7.91 5.14 -12.77
N SER A 16 9.21 5.07 -13.02
CA SER A 16 10.24 5.31 -11.99
C SER A 16 10.36 6.80 -11.64
N PRO A 17 10.74 7.16 -10.40
CA PRO A 17 11.08 6.28 -9.28
C PRO A 17 9.85 5.75 -8.52
N VAL A 18 9.93 4.52 -8.02
CA VAL A 18 8.86 3.86 -7.28
C VAL A 18 9.42 2.95 -6.18
N THR A 19 8.75 2.92 -5.04
CA THR A 19 9.08 2.05 -3.91
C THR A 19 8.18 0.81 -3.95
N VAL A 20 8.78 -0.37 -4.10
CA VAL A 20 8.07 -1.66 -4.12
C VAL A 20 8.08 -2.27 -2.73
N CYS A 21 6.91 -2.64 -2.23
CA CYS A 21 6.69 -3.17 -0.90
C CYS A 21 6.09 -4.58 -1.00
N GLY A 22 6.60 -5.51 -0.20
CA GLY A 22 6.07 -6.86 -0.06
C GLY A 22 4.97 -6.94 1.00
N ASP A 23 4.83 -8.14 1.57
CA ASP A 23 3.80 -8.51 2.53
C ASP A 23 3.79 -7.60 3.77
N ILE A 24 2.60 -7.26 4.25
CA ILE A 24 2.41 -6.44 5.46
C ILE A 24 1.82 -7.26 6.60
N HIS A 25 0.91 -8.19 6.30
CA HIS A 25 0.29 -9.08 7.29
C HIS A 25 -0.22 -8.36 8.55
N GLY A 26 -0.97 -7.27 8.39
CA GLY A 26 -1.56 -6.55 9.53
C GLY A 26 -0.54 -5.90 10.48
N GLN A 27 0.72 -5.71 10.06
CA GLN A 27 1.76 -5.05 10.85
C GLN A 27 1.72 -3.52 10.67
N PHE A 28 0.76 -2.86 11.31
CA PHE A 28 0.53 -1.42 11.16
C PHE A 28 1.75 -0.54 11.50
N HIS A 29 2.45 -0.84 12.58
CA HIS A 29 3.61 -0.04 12.99
C HIS A 29 4.78 -0.13 11.99
N ASP A 30 4.97 -1.30 11.39
CA ASP A 30 6.00 -1.51 10.37
C ASP A 30 5.64 -0.79 9.07
N LEU A 31 4.36 -0.77 8.69
CA LEU A 31 3.87 0.03 7.57
C LEU A 31 4.12 1.54 7.78
N MET A 32 3.89 2.06 8.98
CA MET A 32 4.21 3.47 9.30
C MET A 32 5.70 3.75 9.19
N LYS A 33 6.55 2.80 9.61
CA LYS A 33 8.01 2.93 9.49
C LYS A 33 8.47 2.89 8.03
N LEU A 34 7.80 2.09 7.20
CA LEU A 34 8.04 2.00 5.77
C LEU A 34 7.75 3.34 5.09
N PHE A 35 6.65 4.02 5.42
CA PHE A 35 6.39 5.37 4.89
C PHE A 35 7.40 6.42 5.38
N GLN A 36 7.85 6.34 6.64
CA GLN A 36 8.91 7.23 7.14
C GLN A 36 10.25 7.04 6.42
N THR A 37 10.55 5.82 5.97
CA THR A 37 11.85 5.47 5.37
C THR A 37 11.84 5.62 3.85
N GLY A 38 10.75 5.23 3.20
CA GLY A 38 10.60 5.28 1.75
C GLY A 38 10.16 6.64 1.21
N GLY A 39 9.55 7.49 2.04
CA GLY A 39 9.02 8.79 1.65
C GLY A 39 7.51 8.88 1.85
N HIS A 40 6.99 10.10 1.98
CA HIS A 40 5.56 10.30 2.15
C HIS A 40 4.84 10.36 0.79
N VAL A 41 3.65 9.78 0.73
CA VAL A 41 2.69 10.02 -0.35
C VAL A 41 2.19 11.46 -0.21
N PRO A 42 2.11 12.27 -1.28
CA PRO A 42 2.19 11.91 -2.70
C PRO A 42 3.58 12.05 -3.37
N ASP A 43 4.61 12.49 -2.64
CA ASP A 43 5.93 12.77 -3.22
C ASP A 43 6.65 11.51 -3.71
N THR A 44 6.29 10.34 -3.17
CA THR A 44 6.85 9.03 -3.54
C THR A 44 5.76 8.09 -4.04
N ASN A 45 6.00 7.44 -5.19
CA ASN A 45 5.12 6.40 -5.72
C ASN A 45 5.36 5.07 -4.99
N TYR A 46 4.28 4.34 -4.71
CA TYR A 46 4.32 3.05 -4.04
C TYR A 46 3.63 1.96 -4.85
N ILE A 47 4.24 0.77 -4.88
CA ILE A 47 3.61 -0.48 -5.34
C ILE A 47 3.61 -1.44 -4.15
N PHE A 48 2.46 -2.00 -3.81
CA PHE A 48 2.35 -3.07 -2.85
C PHE A 48 1.98 -4.38 -3.54
N MET A 49 2.70 -5.46 -3.25
CA MET A 49 2.57 -6.74 -3.96
C MET A 49 1.49 -7.69 -3.40
N GLY A 50 0.76 -7.29 -2.35
CA GLY A 50 -0.32 -8.09 -1.77
C GLY A 50 -0.12 -8.36 -0.28
N ASP A 51 -0.84 -9.36 0.25
CA ASP A 51 -0.75 -9.84 1.64
C ASP A 51 -0.79 -8.71 2.69
N PHE A 52 -1.81 -7.85 2.56
CA PHE A 52 -2.05 -6.73 3.48
C PHE A 52 -2.56 -7.19 4.85
N VAL A 53 -3.35 -8.26 4.85
CA VAL A 53 -4.11 -8.76 6.00
C VAL A 53 -3.61 -10.15 6.41
N ASP A 54 -4.21 -10.68 7.48
CA ASP A 54 -3.88 -11.93 8.14
C ASP A 54 -2.56 -11.90 8.92
N ARG A 55 -2.46 -12.81 9.92
CA ARG A 55 -1.35 -12.99 10.88
C ARG A 55 -1.16 -11.86 11.90
N GLY A 56 -1.22 -10.59 11.49
CA GLY A 56 -1.08 -9.45 12.40
C GLY A 56 -2.40 -8.96 12.99
N TYR A 57 -2.31 -8.34 14.16
CA TYR A 57 -3.47 -7.87 14.93
C TYR A 57 -4.10 -6.58 14.39
N ASN A 58 -3.39 -5.81 13.56
CA ASN A 58 -3.83 -4.50 13.07
C ASN A 58 -4.18 -4.50 11.57
N SER A 59 -4.79 -5.60 11.10
CA SER A 59 -5.18 -5.78 9.71
C SER A 59 -6.18 -4.72 9.23
N LEU A 60 -7.10 -4.29 10.10
CA LEU A 60 -8.11 -3.27 9.76
C LEU A 60 -7.45 -1.90 9.53
N GLU A 61 -6.51 -1.53 10.38
CA GLU A 61 -5.80 -0.26 10.34
C GLU A 61 -4.89 -0.18 9.11
N VAL A 62 -4.15 -1.26 8.83
CA VAL A 62 -3.36 -1.42 7.60
C VAL A 62 -4.24 -1.25 6.36
N PHE A 63 -5.36 -1.99 6.29
CA PHE A 63 -6.22 -1.93 5.11
C PHE A 63 -6.88 -0.55 4.94
N THR A 64 -7.31 0.06 6.04
CA THR A 64 -7.97 1.37 6.03
C THR A 64 -7.03 2.46 5.55
N ILE A 65 -5.78 2.50 6.04
CA ILE A 65 -4.83 3.54 5.62
C ILE A 65 -4.43 3.38 4.15
N LEU A 66 -4.25 2.14 3.67
CA LEU A 66 -3.95 1.88 2.26
C LEU A 66 -5.11 2.30 1.33
N LEU A 67 -6.37 2.05 1.73
CA LEU A 67 -7.53 2.52 0.96
C LEU A 67 -7.63 4.05 0.95
N LEU A 68 -7.33 4.72 2.06
CA LEU A 68 -7.33 6.18 2.14
C LEU A 68 -6.24 6.81 1.26
N LEU A 69 -5.07 6.20 1.16
CA LEU A 69 -3.99 6.65 0.28
C LEU A 69 -4.27 6.39 -1.20
N LYS A 70 -5.18 5.46 -1.52
CA LYS A 70 -5.59 5.11 -2.88
C LYS A 70 -6.81 5.91 -3.37
N ALA A 71 -7.55 6.53 -2.46
CA ALA A 71 -8.74 7.34 -2.74
C ALA A 71 -8.38 8.66 -3.44
#